data_AF-A0A7V7KC85-F1
#
_entry.id   AF-A0A7V7KC85-F1
#
_cell.length_a   1.000
_cell.length_b   1.000
_cell.length_c   1.000
_cell.angle_alpha   90.00
_cell.angle_beta   90.00
_cell.angle_gamma   90.00
#
_symmetry.space_group_name_H-M   'P 1'
#
loop_
_entity.id
_entity.type
_entity.pdbx_description
1 polymer ?
#
loop_
_entity_poly.entity_id
_entity_poly.type
_entity_poly.pdbx_seq_one_letter_code
_entity_poly.pdbx_strand_id
1 'polypeptide(L)'
;MHETRVNHLNMIQGTINRLASQASSMKGFAFTAVGLITAIASQAKAPNLYLLAMAVAVLFMLLDATYLTLEKRYRDLFNEVRKGEIETPPDFNMTPPKTHTWFWYGLQSWSVWPAYISVILVLVIIWRYPFL
;
A
#
# COMPACT_ATOMS: atom_id res chain seq x y z
N MET A 1 14.43 -30.63 10.70
CA MET A 1 14.68 -29.27 11.25
C MET A 1 15.01 -28.26 10.15
N HIS A 2 16.00 -28.49 9.29
CA HIS A 2 16.31 -27.57 8.18
C HIS A 2 15.16 -27.39 7.18
N GLU A 3 14.53 -28.49 6.75
CA GLU A 3 13.40 -28.49 5.82
C GLU A 3 12.16 -27.75 6.37
N THR A 4 11.83 -27.99 7.65
CA THR A 4 10.73 -27.32 8.35
C THR A 4 10.91 -25.80 8.40
N ARG A 5 12.14 -25.33 8.59
CA ARG A 5 12.49 -23.90 8.59
C ARG A 5 12.38 -23.29 7.19
N VAL A 6 12.87 -23.98 6.17
CA VAL A 6 12.72 -23.54 4.76
C VAL A 6 11.25 -23.44 4.39
N ASN A 7 10.42 -24.40 4.81
CA ASN A 7 8.98 -24.35 4.60
C ASN A 7 8.33 -23.14 5.30
N HIS A 8 8.69 -22.84 6.55
CA HIS A 8 8.18 -21.66 7.26
C HIS A 8 8.58 -20.35 6.55
N LEU A 9 9.84 -20.23 6.11
CA LEU A 9 10.31 -19.08 5.33
C LEU A 9 9.57 -18.94 3.99
N ASN A 10 9.29 -20.05 3.30
CA ASN A 10 8.51 -20.05 2.07
C ASN A 10 7.07 -19.58 2.30
N MET A 11 6.43 -19.98 3.40
CA MET A 11 5.09 -19.51 3.74
C MET A 11 5.07 -18.00 4.03
N ILE A 12 6.08 -17.49 4.76
CA ILE A 12 6.24 -16.05 5.01
C ILE A 12 6.47 -15.31 3.69
N GLN A 13 7.38 -15.79 2.84
CA GLN A 13 7.67 -15.19 1.52
C GLN A 13 6.42 -15.17 0.62
N GLY A 14 5.61 -16.23 0.64
CA GLY A 14 4.33 -16.27 -0.07
C GLY A 14 3.38 -15.15 0.38
N THR A 15 3.34 -14.86 1.69
CA THR A 15 2.54 -13.76 2.24
C THR A 15 3.10 -12.39 1.82
N ILE A 16 4.43 -12.20 1.84
CA ILE A 16 5.08 -10.98 1.35
C ILE A 16 4.74 -10.73 -0.12
N ASN A 17 4.85 -11.74 -0.97
CA ASN A 17 4.55 -11.62 -2.40
C ASN A 17 3.08 -11.22 -2.65
N ARG A 18 2.14 -11.81 -1.88
CA ARG A 18 0.72 -11.44 -1.95
C ARG A 18 0.50 -9.99 -1.55
N LEU A 19 1.15 -9.51 -0.49
CA LEU A 19 1.05 -8.12 -0.03
C LEU A 19 1.61 -7.13 -1.07
N ALA A 20 2.77 -7.44 -1.66
CA ALA A 20 3.37 -6.64 -2.72
C ALA A 20 2.45 -6.55 -3.96
N SER A 21 1.84 -7.67 -4.35
CA SER A 21 0.86 -7.71 -5.45
C SER A 21 -0.37 -6.85 -5.14
N GLN A 22 -0.97 -7.01 -3.95
CA GLN A 22 -2.14 -6.22 -3.54
C GLN A 22 -1.85 -4.72 -3.47
N ALA A 23 -0.67 -4.32 -2.97
CA ALA A 23 -0.24 -2.92 -2.96
C ALA A 23 -0.12 -2.35 -4.38
N SER A 24 0.47 -3.09 -5.31
CA SER A 24 0.56 -2.68 -6.72
C SER A 24 -0.83 -2.55 -7.37
N SER A 25 -1.74 -3.49 -7.13
CA SER A 25 -3.12 -3.43 -7.64
C SER A 25 -3.90 -2.24 -7.09
N MET A 26 -3.67 -1.87 -5.82
CA MET A 26 -4.34 -0.75 -5.18
C MET A 26 -4.08 0.59 -5.89
N LYS A 27 -2.87 0.78 -6.44
CA LYS A 27 -2.51 1.96 -7.25
C LYS A 27 -3.28 2.00 -8.57
N GLY A 28 -3.41 0.86 -9.23
CA GLY A 28 -4.20 0.74 -10.45
C GLY A 28 -5.67 1.13 -10.20
N PHE A 29 -6.28 0.58 -9.16
CA PHE A 29 -7.65 0.91 -8.78
C PHE A 29 -7.82 2.38 -8.39
N ALA A 30 -6.83 2.96 -7.71
CA ALA A 30 -6.85 4.39 -7.39
C ALA A 30 -6.90 5.25 -8.66
N PHE A 31 -6.04 4.99 -9.64
CA PHE A 31 -6.03 5.76 -10.90
C PHE A 31 -7.30 5.56 -11.71
N THR A 32 -7.85 4.34 -11.76
CA THR A 32 -9.12 4.09 -12.44
C THR A 32 -10.28 4.84 -11.77
N ALA A 33 -10.40 4.78 -10.44
CA ALA A 33 -11.46 5.44 -9.71
C ALA A 33 -11.37 6.97 -9.82
N VAL A 34 -10.18 7.53 -9.66
CA VAL A 34 -9.93 8.97 -9.81
C VAL A 34 -10.22 9.42 -11.24
N GLY A 35 -9.76 8.69 -12.25
CA GLY A 35 -10.01 8.99 -13.65
C GLY A 35 -11.49 8.99 -14.00
N LEU A 36 -12.25 8.00 -13.51
CA LEU A 36 -13.70 7.92 -13.70
C LEU A 36 -14.42 9.12 -13.10
N ILE A 37 -14.12 9.47 -11.84
CA ILE A 37 -14.76 10.60 -11.16
C ILE A 37 -14.41 11.92 -11.86
N THR A 38 -13.15 12.08 -12.29
CA THR A 38 -12.67 13.26 -13.03
C THR A 38 -13.40 13.39 -14.38
N ALA A 39 -13.59 12.28 -15.10
CA ALA A 39 -14.32 12.28 -16.38
C ALA A 39 -15.80 12.65 -16.20
N ILE A 40 -16.44 12.19 -15.12
CA ILE A 40 -17.81 12.56 -14.77
C ILE A 40 -17.87 14.04 -14.37
N ALA A 41 -16.93 14.53 -13.57
CA ALA A 41 -16.84 15.92 -13.12
C ALA A 41 -16.77 16.90 -14.31
N SER A 42 -15.95 16.56 -15.30
CA SER A 42 -15.79 17.34 -16.53
C SER A 42 -17.07 17.37 -17.37
N GLN A 43 -17.68 16.22 -17.64
CA GLN A 43 -18.91 16.12 -18.43
C GLN A 43 -20.11 16.81 -17.77
N ALA A 44 -20.24 16.66 -16.45
CA ALA A 44 -21.33 17.26 -15.68
C ALA A 44 -21.10 18.75 -15.36
N LYS A 45 -19.94 19.33 -15.71
CA LYS A 45 -19.51 20.69 -15.32
C LYS A 45 -19.65 20.94 -13.81
N ALA A 46 -19.39 19.91 -13.01
CA ALA A 46 -19.61 19.92 -11.57
C ALA A 46 -18.25 19.91 -10.84
N PRO A 47 -17.63 21.07 -10.59
CA PRO A 47 -16.28 21.14 -10.03
C PRO A 47 -16.16 20.52 -8.64
N ASN A 48 -17.26 20.45 -7.89
CA ASN A 48 -17.29 19.81 -6.57
C ASN A 48 -16.97 18.31 -6.64
N LEU A 49 -17.15 17.65 -7.79
CA LEU A 49 -16.78 16.24 -7.96
C LEU A 49 -15.25 16.01 -7.99
N TYR A 50 -14.44 17.04 -8.27
CA TYR A 50 -12.99 16.93 -8.11
C TYR A 50 -12.58 16.81 -6.64
N LEU A 51 -13.35 17.40 -5.71
CA LEU A 51 -13.14 17.20 -4.26
C LEU A 51 -13.36 15.73 -3.88
N LEU A 52 -14.37 15.09 -4.47
CA LEU A 52 -14.63 13.67 -4.29
C LEU A 52 -13.47 12.82 -4.86
N ALA A 53 -12.96 13.15 -6.05
CA ALA A 53 -11.80 12.47 -6.63
C ALA A 53 -10.56 12.58 -5.73
N MET A 54 -10.32 13.75 -5.12
CA MET A 54 -9.24 13.95 -4.16
C MET A 54 -9.43 13.12 -2.90
N ALA A 55 -10.65 13.07 -2.34
CA ALA A 55 -10.96 12.24 -1.18
C ALA A 55 -10.72 10.75 -1.48
N VAL A 56 -11.14 10.27 -2.65
CA VAL A 56 -10.88 8.89 -3.10
C VAL A 56 -9.37 8.64 -3.23
N ALA A 57 -8.60 9.55 -3.84
CA ALA A 57 -7.15 9.43 -3.93
C ALA A 57 -6.48 9.29 -2.55
N VAL A 58 -6.91 10.10 -1.57
CA VAL A 58 -6.40 10.03 -0.18
C VAL A 58 -6.76 8.70 0.47
N LEU A 59 -7.98 8.19 0.30
CA LEU A 59 -8.39 6.89 0.84
C LEU A 59 -7.52 5.75 0.28
N PHE A 60 -7.29 5.74 -1.03
CA PHE A 60 -6.41 4.76 -1.66
C PHE A 60 -4.94 4.90 -1.20
N MET A 61 -4.47 6.12 -0.97
CA MET A 61 -3.14 6.38 -0.41
C MET A 61 -2.99 5.79 1.00
N LEU A 62 -4.00 5.95 1.86
CA LEU A 62 -4.01 5.37 3.20
C LEU A 62 -4.00 3.83 3.14
N LEU A 63 -4.82 3.25 2.26
CA LEU A 63 -4.84 1.80 2.01
C LEU A 63 -3.45 1.32 1.56
N ASP A 64 -2.84 1.94 0.56
CA ASP A 64 -1.50 1.56 0.07
C ASP A 64 -0.43 1.62 1.17
N ALA A 65 -0.49 2.67 2.02
CA ALA A 65 0.39 2.79 3.18
C ALA A 65 0.19 1.64 4.21
N THR A 66 -1.04 1.15 4.40
CA THR A 66 -1.27 -0.02 5.28
C THR A 66 -0.64 -1.29 4.74
N TYR A 67 -0.75 -1.55 3.43
CA TYR A 67 -0.17 -2.74 2.81
C TYR A 67 1.36 -2.73 2.90
N LEU A 68 2.01 -1.58 2.65
CA LEU A 68 3.47 -1.44 2.81
C LEU A 68 3.93 -1.61 4.26
N THR A 69 3.16 -1.10 5.22
CA THR A 69 3.47 -1.27 6.64
C THR A 69 3.37 -2.75 7.02
N LEU A 70 2.36 -3.45 6.52
CA LEU A 70 2.19 -4.88 6.76
C LEU A 70 3.30 -5.70 6.09
N GLU A 71 3.67 -5.38 4.84
CA GLU A 71 4.80 -6.02 4.14
C GLU A 71 6.09 -5.91 4.96
N LYS A 72 6.41 -4.73 5.48
CA LYS A 72 7.60 -4.52 6.34
C LYS A 72 7.57 -5.41 7.57
N ARG A 73 6.43 -5.50 8.27
CA ARG A 73 6.29 -6.38 9.45
C ARG A 73 6.49 -7.86 9.10
N TYR A 74 6.05 -8.31 7.92
CA TYR A 74 6.33 -9.66 7.45
C TYR A 74 7.80 -9.86 7.05
N ARG A 75 8.48 -8.83 6.55
CA ARG A 75 9.93 -8.86 6.29
C ARG A 75 10.74 -8.91 7.60
N ASP A 76 10.26 -8.25 8.64
CA ASP A 76 10.84 -8.34 9.99
C ASP A 76 10.69 -9.76 10.55
N LEU A 77 9.48 -10.35 10.45
CA LEU A 77 9.23 -11.75 10.79
C LEU A 77 10.16 -12.71 10.01
N PHE A 78 10.31 -12.48 8.70
CA PHE A 78 11.22 -13.27 7.87
C PHE A 78 12.67 -13.19 8.38
N ASN A 79 13.13 -12.00 8.76
CA ASN A 79 14.47 -11.79 9.29
C ASN A 79 14.68 -12.45 10.65
N GLU A 80 13.66 -12.45 11.52
CA GLU A 80 13.69 -13.16 12.81
C GLU A 80 13.82 -14.67 12.59
N VAL A 81 12.95 -15.26 11.76
CA VAL A 81 12.99 -16.70 11.45
C VAL A 81 14.27 -17.10 10.73
N ARG A 82 14.86 -16.22 9.90
CA ARG A 82 16.17 -16.43 9.26
C ARG A 82 17.35 -16.35 10.25
N LYS A 83 17.28 -15.53 11.28
CA LYS A 83 18.36 -15.34 12.26
C LYS A 83 18.26 -16.27 13.48
N GLY A 84 17.09 -16.84 13.76
CA GLY A 84 16.88 -17.76 14.88
C GLY A 84 17.81 -18.98 14.88
N GLU A 85 18.08 -19.51 16.07
CA GLU A 85 18.90 -20.71 16.24
C GLU A 85 18.21 -21.95 15.62
N ILE A 86 19.02 -22.87 15.12
CA ILE A 86 18.57 -24.05 14.34
C ILE A 86 17.85 -25.08 15.24
N GLU A 87 18.03 -25.00 16.56
CA GLU A 87 17.67 -26.05 17.51
C GLU A 87 16.20 -26.02 17.97
N THR A 88 15.52 -24.88 17.86
CA THR A 88 14.09 -24.80 18.19
C THR A 88 13.23 -25.14 16.97
N PRO A 89 12.29 -26.10 17.07
CA PRO A 89 11.35 -26.37 15.99
C PRO A 89 10.55 -25.11 15.66
N PRO A 90 10.35 -24.77 14.37
CA PRO A 90 9.54 -23.62 13.98
C PRO A 90 8.09 -23.82 14.45
N ASP A 91 7.55 -22.87 15.23
CA ASP A 91 6.16 -22.87 15.70
C ASP A 91 5.16 -22.49 14.60
N PHE A 92 5.62 -22.31 13.35
CA PHE A 92 4.81 -21.84 12.20
C PHE A 92 4.00 -20.58 12.46
N ASN A 93 4.34 -19.81 13.50
CA ASN A 93 3.65 -18.59 13.85
C ASN A 93 3.76 -17.59 12.68
N MET A 94 2.61 -17.10 12.24
CA MET A 94 2.47 -16.13 11.15
C MET A 94 2.08 -14.75 11.65
N THR A 95 2.07 -14.54 12.96
CA THR A 95 1.79 -13.25 13.57
C THR A 95 3.05 -12.40 13.41
N PRO A 96 3.04 -11.37 12.53
CA PRO A 96 4.22 -10.56 12.36
C PRO A 96 4.44 -9.72 13.63
N PRO A 97 5.70 -9.45 14.02
CA PRO A 97 6.00 -8.70 15.22
C PRO A 97 5.32 -7.33 15.15
N LYS A 98 4.82 -6.87 16.31
CA LYS A 98 4.34 -5.49 16.47
C LYS A 98 5.55 -4.57 16.55
N THR A 99 6.30 -4.44 15.45
CA THR A 99 7.39 -3.48 15.37
C THR A 99 6.81 -2.07 15.48
N HIS A 100 7.57 -1.13 16.08
CA HIS A 100 7.23 0.29 16.14
C HIS A 100 7.25 0.98 14.75
N THR A 101 6.95 0.25 13.68
CA THR A 101 6.76 0.80 12.35
C THR A 101 5.49 1.63 12.36
N TRP A 102 5.67 2.91 12.66
CA TRP A 102 4.63 3.94 12.61
C TRP A 102 3.99 3.95 11.22
N PHE A 103 2.66 4.06 11.16
CA PHE A 103 1.90 4.23 9.91
C PHE A 103 2.49 5.31 8.98
N TRP A 104 3.12 6.33 9.57
CA TRP A 104 3.88 7.39 8.90
C TRP A 104 5.04 6.89 8.01
N TYR A 105 5.67 5.76 8.32
CA TYR A 105 6.71 5.15 7.47
C TYR A 105 6.15 4.50 6.19
N GLY A 106 4.87 4.12 6.19
CA GLY A 106 4.17 3.67 4.98
C GLY A 106 3.84 4.86 4.07
N LEU A 107 3.36 5.96 4.67
CA LEU A 107 3.01 7.19 3.97
C LEU A 107 4.22 7.93 3.36
N GLN A 108 5.36 7.95 4.06
CA GLN A 108 6.59 8.58 3.56
C GLN A 108 7.42 7.65 2.67
N SER A 109 6.89 6.48 2.31
CA SER A 109 7.57 5.58 1.38
C SER A 109 7.66 6.26 0.01
N TRP A 110 8.86 6.23 -0.58
CA TRP A 110 9.15 6.77 -1.92
C TRP A 110 8.22 6.21 -3.00
N SER A 111 7.66 5.02 -2.79
CA SER A 111 6.73 4.38 -3.71
C SER A 111 5.29 4.91 -3.67
N VAL A 112 4.90 5.65 -2.62
CA VAL A 112 3.52 6.10 -2.39
C VAL A 112 3.40 7.60 -2.59
N TRP A 113 4.22 8.36 -1.87
CA TRP A 113 4.07 9.80 -1.76
C TRP A 113 4.12 10.54 -3.11
N PRO A 114 5.06 10.26 -4.03
CA PRO A 114 5.09 10.94 -5.34
C PRO A 114 3.90 10.57 -6.25
N ALA A 115 3.41 9.34 -6.16
CA ALA A 115 2.33 8.86 -7.02
C ALA A 115 0.99 9.54 -6.67
N TYR A 116 0.66 9.62 -5.38
CA TYR A 116 -0.60 10.24 -4.95
C TYR A 116 -0.52 11.77 -4.93
N ILE A 117 0.64 12.36 -4.66
CA ILE A 117 0.79 13.83 -4.75
C ILE A 117 0.67 14.34 -6.17
N SER A 118 1.26 13.65 -7.15
CA SER A 118 1.12 14.08 -8.55
C SER A 118 -0.35 14.08 -8.98
N VAL A 119 -1.13 13.06 -8.59
CA VAL A 119 -2.57 13.01 -8.84
C VAL A 119 -3.32 14.14 -8.12
N ILE A 120 -3.07 14.36 -6.83
CA ILE A 120 -3.74 15.41 -6.06
C ILE A 120 -3.41 16.79 -6.64
N LEU A 121 -2.16 17.06 -7.01
CA LEU A 121 -1.76 18.33 -7.64
C LEU A 121 -2.50 18.56 -8.95
N VAL A 122 -2.61 17.54 -9.81
CA VAL A 122 -3.38 17.64 -11.05
C VAL A 122 -4.85 17.93 -10.75
N LEU A 123 -5.46 17.24 -9.79
CA LEU A 123 -6.86 17.48 -9.40
C LEU A 123 -7.07 18.89 -8.84
N VAL A 124 -6.12 19.43 -8.08
CA VAL A 124 -6.17 20.80 -7.55
C VAL A 124 -6.09 21.84 -8.68
N ILE A 125 -5.23 21.61 -9.68
CA ILE A 125 -5.12 22.50 -10.85
C ILE A 125 -6.44 22.49 -11.62
N ILE A 126 -7.01 21.31 -11.90
CA ILE A 126 -8.29 21.18 -12.61
C ILE A 126 -9.42 21.82 -11.80
N TRP A 127 -9.46 21.62 -10.49
CA TRP A 127 -10.46 22.21 -9.62
C TRP A 127 -10.39 23.75 -9.59
N ARG A 128 -9.17 24.31 -9.64
CA ARG A 128 -8.95 25.77 -9.68
C ARG A 128 -9.31 26.40 -11.02
N TYR A 129 -9.12 25.66 -12.10
CA TYR A 129 -9.40 26.09 -13.46
C TYR A 129 -10.31 25.10 -14.20
N PRO A 130 -11.58 24.94 -13.75
CA PRO A 130 -12.46 23.90 -14.27
C PRO A 130 -12.93 24.13 -15.71
N PHE A 131 -12.69 25.32 -16.29
CA PHE A 131 -13.20 25.76 -17.59
C PHE A 131 -12.18 26.59 -18.42
N LEU A 132 -10.87 26.40 -18.19
CA LEU A 132 -9.87 26.82 -19.19
C LEU A 132 -9.90 25.87 -20.39
#